data_AF-A0A971BEC8-F1
#
_entry.id   AF-A0A971BEC8-F1
#
_cell.length_a   1.000
_cell.length_b   1.000
_cell.length_c   1.000
_cell.angle_alpha   90.00
_cell.angle_beta   90.00
_cell.angle_gamma   90.00
#
_symmetry.space_group_name_H-M   'P 1'
#
loop_
_entity.id
_entity.type
_entity.pdbx_description
1 polymer ?
#
loop_
_entity_poly.entity_id
_entity_poly.type
_entity_poly.pdbx_seq_one_letter_code
_entity_poly.pdbx_strand_id
1 'polypeptide(L)'
;MALIRRRRALRADRATVVLGAVASALGLAVVGAELSRIWRRSETVVAERREEPLLAAAETVAETAAVVRRGYGEVSTTENALFNLFASFGTTFIAVRAVTTLLRDRRRVGPFRDLVVGRRHIHHFVPGIVLSLVSGSVAIATRREEIEPLLAIPFGVGMGLTLDESALLLELDDVYWSEEGILSVQIALAALAVLSATALATRFLRRGEQLLDPPLAGTA
;
A
#
# COMPACT_ATOMS: atom_id res chain seq x y z
N MET A 1 -23.04 43.00 -0.72
CA MET A 1 -23.19 42.31 0.59
C MET A 1 -23.10 40.82 0.33
N ALA A 2 -21.88 40.26 0.36
CA ALA A 2 -21.62 38.88 -0.03
C ALA A 2 -21.98 37.92 1.13
N LEU A 3 -22.89 36.99 0.85
CA LEU A 3 -23.26 35.92 1.77
C LEU A 3 -22.06 34.97 1.96
N ILE A 4 -21.37 35.12 3.08
CA ILE A 4 -20.45 34.09 3.59
C ILE A 4 -21.30 32.88 3.93
N ARG A 5 -21.33 31.91 3.02
CA ARG A 5 -21.94 30.60 3.24
C ARG A 5 -21.18 29.94 4.39
N ARG A 6 -21.80 29.86 5.57
CA ARG A 6 -21.24 29.15 6.74
C ARG A 6 -20.86 27.73 6.30
N ARG A 7 -19.57 27.41 6.32
CA ARG A 7 -19.04 26.05 6.16
C ARG A 7 -19.68 25.17 7.23
N ARG A 8 -20.59 24.26 6.85
CA ARG A 8 -21.03 23.18 7.73
C ARG A 8 -19.91 22.15 7.69
N ALA A 9 -19.22 21.95 8.81
CA ALA A 9 -18.37 20.78 9.00
C ALA A 9 -19.22 19.53 8.73
N LEU A 10 -18.86 18.76 7.71
CA LEU A 10 -19.50 17.49 7.40
C LEU A 10 -19.03 16.47 8.44
N ARG A 11 -19.76 16.37 9.55
CA ARG A 11 -19.53 15.32 10.53
C ARG A 11 -19.72 13.97 9.85
N ALA A 12 -18.65 13.17 9.80
CA ALA A 12 -18.77 11.77 9.49
C ALA A 12 -19.84 11.17 10.43
N ASP A 13 -20.91 10.62 9.85
CA ASP A 13 -21.97 10.04 10.66
C ASP A 13 -21.39 8.91 11.52
N ARG A 14 -22.00 8.66 12.69
CA ARG A 14 -21.52 7.66 13.66
C ARG A 14 -21.30 6.30 13.01
N ALA A 15 -22.13 5.93 12.03
CA ALA A 15 -21.98 4.70 11.26
C ALA A 15 -20.64 4.64 10.51
N THR A 16 -20.26 5.72 9.84
CA THR A 16 -18.99 5.83 9.09
C THR A 16 -17.78 5.76 10.00
N VAL A 17 -17.85 6.41 11.17
CA VAL A 17 -16.79 6.38 12.18
C VAL A 17 -16.64 4.97 12.77
N VAL A 18 -17.74 4.33 13.14
CA VAL A 18 -17.75 2.98 13.70
C VAL A 18 -17.22 1.96 12.67
N LEU A 19 -17.66 2.05 11.41
CA LEU A 19 -17.19 1.17 10.35
C LEU A 19 -15.68 1.32 10.13
N GLY A 20 -15.18 2.57 10.09
CA GLY A 20 -13.75 2.84 9.98
C GLY A 20 -12.95 2.30 11.17
N ALA A 21 -13.48 2.42 12.39
CA ALA A 21 -12.85 1.89 13.60
C ALA A 21 -12.80 0.35 13.59
N VAL A 22 -13.88 -0.32 13.19
CA VAL A 22 -13.94 -1.78 13.07
C VAL A 22 -12.96 -2.29 12.01
N ALA A 23 -12.96 -1.69 10.81
CA ALA A 23 -12.03 -2.07 9.74
C ALA A 23 -10.56 -1.90 10.17
N SER A 24 -10.25 -0.79 10.84
CA SER A 24 -8.90 -0.53 11.38
C SER A 24 -8.51 -1.54 12.46
N ALA A 25 -9.44 -1.88 13.37
CA ALA A 25 -9.20 -2.87 14.42
C ALA A 25 -8.97 -4.27 13.85
N LEU A 26 -9.76 -4.68 12.84
CA LEU A 26 -9.56 -5.96 12.15
C LEU A 26 -8.22 -6.00 11.41
N GLY A 27 -7.86 -4.92 10.70
CA GLY A 27 -6.56 -4.81 10.05
C GLY A 27 -5.40 -4.90 11.04
N LEU A 28 -5.45 -4.16 12.15
CA LEU A 28 -4.47 -4.22 13.23
C LEU A 28 -4.42 -5.59 13.89
N ALA A 29 -5.56 -6.28 14.04
CA ALA A 29 -5.60 -7.63 14.58
C ALA A 29 -4.92 -8.65 13.66
N VAL A 30 -5.13 -8.56 12.34
CA VAL A 30 -4.45 -9.42 11.36
C VAL A 30 -2.94 -9.15 11.36
N VAL A 31 -2.54 -7.88 11.25
CA VAL A 31 -1.12 -7.50 11.31
C VAL A 31 -0.50 -7.92 12.64
N GLY A 32 -1.19 -7.68 13.76
CA GLY A 32 -0.78 -8.12 15.10
C GLY A 32 -0.71 -9.64 15.25
N ALA A 33 -1.59 -10.39 14.60
CA ALA A 33 -1.54 -11.86 14.58
C ALA A 33 -0.32 -12.38 13.81
N GLU A 34 0.05 -11.75 12.69
CA GLU A 34 1.26 -12.09 11.93
C GLU A 34 2.52 -11.66 12.67
N LEU A 35 2.56 -10.43 13.19
CA LEU A 35 3.68 -9.93 14.00
C LEU A 35 3.87 -10.76 15.27
N SER A 36 2.78 -11.20 15.93
CA SER A 36 2.87 -12.09 17.09
C SER A 36 3.27 -13.52 16.71
N ARG A 37 2.93 -14.01 15.51
CA ARG A 37 3.46 -15.27 14.98
C ARG A 37 4.96 -15.16 14.73
N ILE A 38 5.41 -14.08 14.09
CA ILE A 38 6.84 -13.79 13.86
C ILE A 38 7.57 -13.62 15.20
N TRP A 39 7.00 -12.86 16.13
CA TRP A 39 7.58 -12.63 17.46
C TRP A 39 7.70 -13.93 18.25
N ARG A 40 6.65 -14.75 18.32
CA ARG A 40 6.71 -16.06 18.99
C ARG A 40 7.72 -17.00 18.33
N ARG A 41 7.83 -16.98 16.99
CA ARG A 41 8.90 -17.70 16.27
C ARG A 41 10.28 -17.14 16.62
N SER A 42 10.42 -15.81 16.73
CA SER A 42 11.68 -15.18 17.11
C SER A 42 12.05 -15.48 18.56
N GLU A 43 11.10 -15.56 19.49
CA GLU A 43 11.36 -15.96 20.87
C GLU A 43 11.88 -17.39 20.94
N THR A 44 11.34 -18.31 20.15
CA THR A 44 11.88 -19.69 20.08
C THR A 44 13.31 -19.73 19.51
N VAL A 45 13.60 -18.95 18.47
CA VAL A 45 14.92 -18.90 17.82
C VAL A 45 15.98 -18.16 18.67
N VAL A 46 15.58 -17.05 19.31
CA VAL A 46 16.44 -16.22 20.17
C VAL A 46 16.67 -16.89 21.53
N ALA A 47 15.68 -17.62 22.06
CA ALA A 47 15.85 -18.39 23.30
C ALA A 47 16.82 -19.57 23.14
N GLU A 48 16.86 -20.20 21.97
CA GLU A 48 17.82 -21.27 21.64
C GLU A 48 19.25 -20.77 21.41
N ARG A 49 19.46 -19.49 21.06
CA ARG A 49 20.76 -18.97 20.59
C ARG A 49 21.17 -17.65 21.27
N ARG A 50 21.13 -17.62 22.60
CA ARG A 50 21.39 -16.44 23.46
C ARG A 50 22.80 -15.80 23.34
N GLU A 51 23.75 -16.45 22.69
CA GLU A 51 25.15 -16.02 22.70
C GLU A 51 25.46 -14.91 21.68
N GLU A 52 24.72 -14.80 20.56
CA GLU A 52 24.92 -13.76 19.54
C GLU A 52 23.61 -13.22 18.93
N PRO A 53 22.93 -12.26 19.60
CA PRO A 53 21.62 -11.76 19.18
C PRO A 53 21.62 -11.02 17.83
N LEU A 54 22.74 -10.38 17.47
CA LEU A 54 22.86 -9.69 16.18
C LEU A 54 22.95 -10.66 15.00
N LEU A 55 23.65 -11.80 15.16
CA LEU A 55 23.69 -12.84 14.13
C LEU A 55 22.32 -13.49 13.94
N ALA A 56 21.61 -13.79 15.04
CA ALA A 56 20.26 -14.35 14.98
C ALA A 56 19.27 -13.41 14.26
N ALA A 57 19.36 -12.11 14.52
CA ALA A 57 18.56 -11.10 13.81
C ALA A 57 18.92 -11.05 12.31
N ALA A 58 20.21 -11.07 11.96
CA ALA A 58 20.68 -11.08 10.58
C ALA A 58 20.24 -12.34 9.81
N GLU A 59 20.32 -13.52 10.44
CA GLU A 59 19.86 -14.79 9.87
C GLU A 59 18.34 -14.78 9.64
N THR A 60 17.55 -14.27 10.59
CA THR A 60 16.09 -14.12 10.45
C THR A 60 15.72 -13.21 9.26
N VAL A 61 16.45 -12.10 9.09
CA VAL A 61 16.28 -11.21 7.94
C VAL A 61 16.68 -11.93 6.65
N ALA A 62 17.78 -12.68 6.64
CA ALA A 62 18.24 -13.43 5.48
C ALA A 62 17.25 -14.53 5.07
N GLU A 63 16.69 -15.27 6.04
CA GLU A 63 15.64 -16.26 5.81
C GLU A 63 14.38 -15.61 5.23
N THR A 64 13.92 -14.51 5.81
CA THR A 64 12.76 -13.77 5.31
C THR A 64 13.01 -13.28 3.89
N ALA A 65 14.20 -12.73 3.61
CA ALA A 65 14.59 -12.32 2.27
C ALA A 65 14.66 -13.49 1.29
N ALA A 66 15.10 -14.67 1.73
CA ALA A 66 15.11 -15.89 0.93
C ALA A 66 13.69 -16.36 0.59
N VAL A 67 12.76 -16.32 1.55
CA VAL A 67 11.34 -16.64 1.32
C VAL A 67 10.72 -15.68 0.31
N VAL A 68 10.94 -14.38 0.46
CA VAL A 68 10.42 -13.37 -0.48
C VAL A 68 11.02 -13.58 -1.87
N ARG A 69 12.35 -13.76 -1.98
CA ARG A 69 13.04 -13.99 -3.26
C ARG A 69 12.53 -15.25 -3.95
N ARG A 70 12.34 -16.33 -3.19
CA ARG A 70 11.83 -17.60 -3.73
C ARG A 70 10.38 -17.48 -4.15
N GLY A 71 9.53 -16.86 -3.33
CA GLY A 71 8.15 -16.56 -3.67
C GLY A 71 8.07 -15.76 -4.97
N TYR A 72 8.85 -14.68 -5.09
CA TYR A 72 8.88 -13.84 -6.30
C TYR A 72 9.37 -14.60 -7.55
N GLY A 73 10.25 -15.59 -7.39
CA GLY A 73 10.74 -16.42 -8.49
C GLY A 73 9.81 -17.58 -8.89
N GLU A 74 8.91 -18.01 -8.01
CA GLU A 74 8.06 -19.18 -8.23
C GLU A 74 6.60 -18.85 -8.59
N VAL A 75 6.10 -17.67 -8.22
CA VAL A 75 4.72 -17.26 -8.53
C VAL A 75 4.60 -16.67 -9.94
N SER A 76 3.36 -16.59 -10.44
CA SER A 76 3.09 -16.04 -11.77
C SER A 76 3.43 -14.54 -11.87
N THR A 77 3.65 -14.05 -13.10
CA THR A 77 3.81 -12.62 -13.40
C THR A 77 2.63 -11.79 -12.87
N THR A 78 1.41 -12.29 -13.01
CA THR A 78 0.20 -11.65 -12.44
C THR A 78 0.27 -11.52 -10.91
N GLU A 79 0.65 -12.59 -10.21
CA GLU A 79 0.77 -12.56 -8.74
C GLU A 79 1.86 -11.59 -8.28
N ASN A 80 3.01 -11.57 -8.98
CA ASN A 80 4.08 -10.62 -8.72
C ASN A 80 3.63 -9.17 -8.98
N ALA A 81 2.88 -8.91 -10.05
CA ALA A 81 2.34 -7.59 -10.36
C ALA A 81 1.34 -7.11 -9.29
N LEU A 82 0.40 -7.98 -8.87
CA LEU A 82 -0.54 -7.65 -7.81
C LEU A 82 0.16 -7.40 -6.47
N PHE A 83 1.16 -8.20 -6.12
CA PHE A 83 1.98 -8.00 -4.93
C PHE A 83 2.74 -6.66 -4.97
N ASN A 84 3.43 -6.37 -6.08
CA ASN A 84 4.19 -5.14 -6.24
C ASN A 84 3.29 -3.90 -6.22
N LEU A 85 2.13 -3.97 -6.87
CA LEU A 85 1.11 -2.92 -6.84
C LEU A 85 0.65 -2.66 -5.41
N PHE A 86 0.23 -3.70 -4.69
CA PHE A 86 -0.22 -3.61 -3.31
C PHE A 86 0.85 -3.03 -2.38
N ALA A 87 2.08 -3.59 -2.44
CA ALA A 87 3.17 -3.20 -1.58
C ALA A 87 3.60 -1.75 -1.83
N SER A 88 3.83 -1.38 -3.10
CA SER A 88 4.23 -0.02 -3.45
C SER A 88 3.14 1.01 -3.16
N PHE A 89 1.87 0.70 -3.40
CA PHE A 89 0.74 1.55 -3.03
C PHE A 89 0.68 1.79 -1.52
N GLY A 90 0.61 0.71 -0.73
CA GLY A 90 0.47 0.78 0.72
C GLY A 90 1.65 1.48 1.39
N THR A 91 2.88 1.11 1.01
CA THR A 91 4.09 1.75 1.55
C THR A 91 4.15 3.22 1.18
N THR A 92 3.82 3.60 -0.05
CA THR A 92 3.83 5.01 -0.47
C THR A 92 2.78 5.81 0.27
N PHE A 93 1.55 5.31 0.36
CA PHE A 93 0.46 5.97 1.09
C PHE A 93 0.84 6.22 2.56
N ILE A 94 1.37 5.20 3.25
CA ILE A 94 1.81 5.33 4.65
C ILE A 94 2.95 6.34 4.76
N ALA A 95 3.95 6.26 3.89
CA ALA A 95 5.12 7.14 3.93
C ALA A 95 4.73 8.59 3.69
N VAL A 96 3.92 8.86 2.67
CA VAL A 96 3.44 10.20 2.32
C VAL A 96 2.59 10.75 3.46
N ARG A 97 1.62 9.97 3.98
CA ARG A 97 0.80 10.38 5.13
C ARG A 97 1.64 10.72 6.35
N ALA A 98 2.67 9.92 6.64
CA ALA A 98 3.59 10.19 7.75
C ALA A 98 4.35 11.50 7.52
N VAL A 99 4.90 11.70 6.33
CA VAL A 99 5.65 12.93 5.97
C VAL A 99 4.74 14.16 6.02
N THR A 100 3.55 14.12 5.43
CA THR A 100 2.59 15.24 5.43
C THR A 100 2.10 15.57 6.84
N THR A 101 1.89 14.54 7.68
CA THR A 101 1.58 14.73 9.10
C THR A 101 2.73 15.40 9.86
N LEU A 102 3.98 15.01 9.60
CA LEU A 102 5.15 15.60 10.25
C LEU A 102 5.44 17.04 9.76
N LEU A 103 5.07 17.36 8.53
CA LEU A 103 5.19 18.70 7.93
C LEU A 103 4.07 19.67 8.35
N ARG A 104 3.00 19.19 9.01
CA ARG A 104 1.89 20.01 9.51
C ARG A 104 2.34 21.30 10.21
N ASP A 105 3.25 21.15 11.16
CA ASP A 105 3.76 22.25 11.99
C ASP A 105 5.20 22.63 11.61
N ARG A 106 5.70 22.12 10.48
CA ARG A 106 7.11 22.23 10.11
C ARG A 106 7.26 22.45 8.61
N ARG A 107 8.00 23.49 8.22
CA ARG A 107 8.33 23.74 6.80
C ARG A 107 9.19 22.65 6.14
N ARG A 108 9.87 21.82 6.93
CA ARG A 108 10.74 20.73 6.46
C ARG A 108 10.90 19.65 7.52
N VAL A 109 11.05 18.41 7.08
CA VAL A 109 11.40 17.26 7.90
C VAL A 109 12.47 16.47 7.15
N GLY A 110 13.72 16.56 7.60
CA GLY A 110 14.86 15.97 6.87
C GLY A 110 14.97 16.52 5.43
N PRO A 111 15.08 15.65 4.40
CA PRO A 111 15.12 16.08 3.00
C PRO A 111 13.74 16.49 2.44
N PHE A 112 12.66 16.21 3.16
CA PHE A 112 11.29 16.41 2.69
C PHE A 112 10.79 17.84 2.96
N ARG A 113 10.17 18.43 1.94
CA ARG A 113 9.55 19.75 1.93
C ARG A 113 8.53 19.81 0.80
N ASP A 114 7.67 20.83 0.83
CA ASP A 114 6.69 21.05 -0.23
C ASP A 114 7.35 21.24 -1.59
N LEU A 115 6.75 20.64 -2.62
CA LEU A 115 7.17 20.83 -4.00
C LEU A 115 6.64 22.18 -4.50
N VAL A 116 7.55 23.11 -4.79
CA VAL A 116 7.19 24.44 -5.31
C VAL A 116 7.83 24.64 -6.67
N VAL A 117 7.02 24.95 -7.68
CA VAL A 117 7.49 25.31 -9.03
C VAL A 117 7.09 26.76 -9.30
N GLY A 118 8.10 27.64 -9.41
CA GLY A 118 7.90 29.08 -9.49
C GLY A 118 7.24 29.62 -8.21
N ARG A 119 5.97 30.04 -8.31
CA ARG A 119 5.16 30.54 -7.18
C ARG A 119 4.03 29.60 -6.76
N ARG A 120 3.92 28.41 -7.37
CA ARG A 120 2.82 27.47 -7.15
C ARG A 120 3.28 26.25 -6.35
N HIS A 121 2.52 25.91 -5.32
CA HIS A 121 2.66 24.64 -4.62
C HIS A 121 2.06 23.54 -5.49
N ILE A 122 2.84 22.51 -5.76
CA ILE A 122 2.38 21.33 -6.50
C ILE A 122 2.04 20.27 -5.48
N HIS A 123 0.76 19.91 -5.43
CA HIS A 123 0.27 18.78 -4.68
C HIS A 123 0.87 17.48 -5.21
N HIS A 124 1.21 16.57 -4.31
CA HIS A 124 1.92 15.35 -4.66
C HIS A 124 1.01 14.36 -5.41
N PHE A 125 -0.31 14.54 -5.37
CA PHE A 125 -1.21 13.80 -6.27
C PHE A 125 -0.90 14.06 -7.76
N VAL A 126 -0.41 15.24 -8.15
CA VAL A 126 -0.14 15.58 -9.56
C VAL A 126 0.97 14.72 -10.17
N PRO A 127 2.20 14.67 -9.62
CA PRO A 127 3.20 13.73 -10.09
C PRO A 127 2.76 12.27 -9.91
N GLY A 128 1.92 11.96 -8.91
CA GLY A 128 1.30 10.65 -8.74
C GLY A 128 0.48 10.22 -9.95
N ILE A 129 -0.44 11.07 -10.42
CA ILE A 129 -1.26 10.85 -11.61
C ILE A 129 -0.38 10.61 -12.85
N VAL A 130 0.64 11.45 -13.04
CA VAL A 130 1.57 11.31 -14.17
C VAL A 130 2.29 9.95 -14.13
N LEU A 131 2.77 9.55 -12.95
CA LEU A 131 3.47 8.27 -12.79
C LEU A 131 2.55 7.08 -13.08
N SER A 132 1.32 7.09 -12.57
CA SER A 132 0.31 6.05 -12.84
C SER A 132 -0.06 6.00 -14.32
N LEU A 133 -0.30 7.15 -14.95
CA LEU A 133 -0.65 7.24 -16.37
C LEU A 133 0.47 6.71 -17.27
N VAL A 134 1.72 7.12 -17.02
CA VAL A 134 2.89 6.66 -17.79
C VAL A 134 3.04 5.15 -17.63
N SER A 135 3.02 4.64 -16.39
CA SER A 135 3.19 3.20 -16.16
C SER A 135 2.08 2.37 -16.82
N GLY A 136 0.82 2.76 -16.61
CA GLY A 136 -0.33 2.09 -17.21
C GLY A 136 -0.32 2.16 -18.74
N SER A 137 0.07 3.30 -19.31
CA SER A 137 0.19 3.47 -20.77
C SER A 137 1.27 2.55 -21.35
N VAL A 138 2.42 2.43 -20.69
CA VAL A 138 3.48 1.50 -21.12
C VAL A 138 2.99 0.05 -21.04
N ALA A 139 2.28 -0.34 -19.98
CA ALA A 139 1.71 -1.68 -19.87
C ALA A 139 0.73 -1.98 -21.02
N ILE A 140 -0.20 -1.05 -21.30
CA ILE A 140 -1.19 -1.19 -22.39
C ILE A 140 -0.52 -1.22 -23.77
N ALA A 141 0.48 -0.36 -24.00
CA ALA A 141 1.15 -0.23 -25.29
C ALA A 141 2.04 -1.44 -25.60
N THR A 142 2.68 -2.03 -24.59
CA THR A 142 3.61 -3.15 -24.77
C THR A 142 2.93 -4.51 -24.67
N ARG A 143 1.95 -4.67 -23.78
CA ARG A 143 1.29 -5.97 -23.47
C ARG A 143 2.29 -7.10 -23.18
N ARG A 144 3.41 -6.74 -22.54
CA ARG A 144 4.49 -7.68 -22.23
C ARG A 144 4.37 -8.12 -20.78
N GLU A 145 3.89 -9.34 -20.57
CA GLU A 145 3.69 -9.90 -19.23
C GLU A 145 4.97 -9.91 -18.38
N GLU A 146 6.15 -10.04 -19.02
CA GLU A 146 7.43 -10.08 -18.29
C GLU A 146 7.75 -8.77 -17.54
N ILE A 147 7.26 -7.62 -18.04
CA ILE A 147 7.56 -6.30 -17.45
C ILE A 147 6.43 -5.75 -16.60
N GLU A 148 5.24 -6.36 -16.63
CA GLU A 148 4.09 -5.94 -15.83
C GLU A 148 4.38 -5.87 -14.32
N PRO A 149 5.11 -6.83 -13.70
CA PRO A 149 5.50 -6.71 -12.30
C PRO A 149 6.33 -5.46 -12.00
N LEU A 150 7.19 -5.06 -12.93
CA LEU A 150 8.02 -3.86 -12.77
C LEU A 150 7.20 -2.59 -12.95
N LEU A 151 6.24 -2.57 -13.88
CA LEU A 151 5.34 -1.45 -14.12
C LEU A 151 4.32 -1.27 -12.98
N ALA A 152 3.96 -2.36 -12.29
CA ALA A 152 3.09 -2.31 -11.12
C ALA A 152 3.66 -1.46 -9.97
N ILE A 153 4.99 -1.37 -9.84
CA ILE A 153 5.65 -0.57 -8.80
C ILE A 153 5.40 0.94 -9.00
N PRO A 154 5.84 1.60 -10.10
CA PRO A 154 5.58 3.02 -10.29
C PRO A 154 4.07 3.31 -10.37
N PHE A 155 3.25 2.38 -10.89
CA PHE A 155 1.80 2.54 -10.85
C PHE A 155 1.27 2.61 -9.40
N GLY A 156 1.67 1.68 -8.54
CA GLY A 156 1.25 1.69 -7.13
C GLY A 156 1.78 2.90 -6.36
N VAL A 157 3.03 3.31 -6.59
CA VAL A 157 3.58 4.58 -6.05
C VAL A 157 2.71 5.77 -6.50
N GLY A 158 2.40 5.86 -7.78
CA GLY A 158 1.60 6.94 -8.34
C GLY A 158 0.20 6.99 -7.72
N MET A 159 -0.43 5.83 -7.56
CA MET A 159 -1.72 5.71 -6.87
C MET A 159 -1.64 6.07 -5.40
N GLY A 160 -0.56 5.69 -4.70
CA GLY A 160 -0.36 6.01 -3.28
C GLY A 160 -0.25 7.51 -3.04
N LEU A 161 0.50 8.20 -3.92
CA LEU A 161 0.58 9.66 -3.94
C LEU A 161 -0.76 10.31 -4.28
N THR A 162 -1.49 9.75 -5.23
CA THR A 162 -2.77 10.32 -5.68
C THR A 162 -3.86 10.20 -4.63
N LEU A 163 -3.99 9.02 -4.03
CA LEU A 163 -5.08 8.73 -3.10
C LEU A 163 -4.86 9.31 -1.70
N ASP A 164 -3.65 9.74 -1.35
CA ASP A 164 -3.41 10.47 -0.09
C ASP A 164 -4.19 11.80 -0.03
N GLU A 165 -4.43 12.43 -1.17
CA GLU A 165 -5.17 13.68 -1.30
C GLU A 165 -6.59 13.48 -1.88
N SER A 166 -7.16 12.27 -1.79
CA SER A 166 -8.50 11.96 -2.34
C SER A 166 -9.59 12.93 -1.87
N ALA A 167 -9.50 13.40 -0.62
CA ALA A 167 -10.40 14.41 -0.09
C ALA A 167 -10.34 15.73 -0.89
N LEU A 168 -9.15 16.23 -1.22
CA LEU A 168 -8.96 17.44 -2.03
C LEU A 168 -9.45 17.26 -3.47
N LEU A 169 -9.30 16.05 -4.02
CA LEU A 169 -9.79 15.73 -5.37
C LEU A 169 -11.32 15.72 -5.45
N LEU A 170 -12.00 15.30 -4.38
CA LEU A 170 -13.46 15.21 -4.32
C LEU A 170 -14.11 16.51 -3.85
N GLU A 171 -13.46 17.21 -2.92
CA GLU A 171 -13.95 18.42 -2.29
C GLU A 171 -12.96 19.53 -2.63
N LEU A 172 -13.18 20.20 -3.77
CA LEU A 172 -12.28 21.18 -4.43
C LEU A 172 -11.82 22.40 -3.59
N ASP A 173 -12.16 22.45 -2.29
CA ASP A 173 -11.70 23.47 -1.34
C ASP A 173 -10.58 22.89 -0.46
N ASP A 174 -9.60 23.73 -0.10
CA ASP A 174 -8.41 23.34 0.66
C ASP A 174 -8.76 23.07 2.14
N VAL A 175 -9.36 21.91 2.38
CA VAL A 175 -9.86 21.47 3.69
C VAL A 175 -9.01 20.31 4.21
N TYR A 176 -7.69 20.49 4.18
CA TYR A 176 -6.76 19.53 4.78
C TYR A 176 -7.08 19.25 6.28
N TRP A 177 -7.77 20.18 6.98
CA TRP A 177 -7.81 20.22 8.44
C TRP A 177 -9.17 20.02 9.15
N SER A 178 -10.23 19.50 8.51
CA SER A 178 -11.46 19.13 9.26
C SER A 178 -12.11 17.84 8.78
N GLU A 179 -12.08 16.76 9.55
CA GLU A 179 -12.85 15.51 9.33
C GLU A 179 -12.67 14.77 7.95
N GLU A 180 -12.13 15.39 6.89
CA GLU A 180 -11.93 14.82 5.55
C GLU A 180 -10.63 14.00 5.39
N GLY A 181 -9.67 14.12 6.32
CA GLY A 181 -8.51 13.21 6.38
C GLY A 181 -8.95 11.73 6.54
N ILE A 182 -10.11 11.49 7.15
CA ILE A 182 -10.72 10.16 7.28
C ILE A 182 -11.17 9.63 5.91
N LEU A 183 -11.69 10.49 5.02
CA LEU A 183 -12.16 10.07 3.70
C LEU A 183 -11.02 9.51 2.84
N SER A 184 -9.88 10.21 2.82
CA SER A 184 -8.70 9.74 2.07
C SER A 184 -8.18 8.40 2.62
N VAL A 185 -8.17 8.24 3.95
CA VAL A 185 -7.83 6.97 4.59
C VAL A 185 -8.83 5.87 4.25
N GLN A 186 -10.14 6.15 4.27
CA GLN A 186 -11.17 5.19 3.91
C GLN A 186 -11.06 4.73 2.46
N ILE A 187 -10.82 5.65 1.52
CA ILE A 187 -10.61 5.34 0.11
C ILE A 187 -9.34 4.49 -0.07
N ALA A 188 -8.25 4.84 0.60
CA ALA A 188 -7.01 4.08 0.52
C ALA A 188 -7.14 2.67 1.12
N LEU A 189 -7.83 2.53 2.26
CA LEU A 189 -8.10 1.23 2.88
C LEU A 189 -9.03 0.38 2.02
N ALA A 190 -10.06 0.98 1.39
CA ALA A 190 -10.92 0.29 0.44
C ALA A 190 -10.13 -0.20 -0.78
N ALA A 191 -9.23 0.63 -1.32
CA ALA A 191 -8.35 0.25 -2.41
C ALA A 191 -7.42 -0.92 -2.02
N LEU A 192 -6.79 -0.88 -0.83
CA LEU A 192 -5.99 -1.99 -0.30
C LEU A 192 -6.82 -3.26 -0.14
N ALA A 193 -8.05 -3.16 0.37
CA ALA A 193 -8.93 -4.30 0.55
C ALA A 193 -9.28 -4.96 -0.77
N VAL A 194 -9.63 -4.17 -1.80
CA VAL A 194 -9.88 -4.68 -3.15
C VAL A 194 -8.63 -5.34 -3.73
N LEU A 195 -7.48 -4.69 -3.68
CA LEU A 195 -6.21 -5.25 -4.18
C LEU A 195 -5.86 -6.58 -3.48
N SER A 196 -6.03 -6.63 -2.16
CA SER A 196 -5.77 -7.84 -1.37
C SER A 196 -6.74 -8.97 -1.74
N ALA A 197 -8.03 -8.67 -1.88
CA ALA A 197 -9.04 -9.63 -2.28
C ALA A 197 -8.76 -10.18 -3.68
N THR A 198 -8.38 -9.32 -4.63
CA THR A 198 -7.98 -9.74 -5.98
C THR A 198 -6.74 -10.63 -5.94
N ALA A 199 -5.69 -10.26 -5.21
CA ALA A 199 -4.48 -11.08 -5.08
C ALA A 199 -4.77 -12.47 -4.48
N LEU A 200 -5.60 -12.53 -3.43
CA LEU A 200 -6.01 -13.78 -2.80
C LEU A 200 -6.88 -14.64 -3.74
N ALA A 201 -7.83 -14.02 -4.44
CA ALA A 201 -8.67 -14.72 -5.39
C ALA A 201 -7.85 -15.31 -6.55
N THR A 202 -6.93 -14.55 -7.14
CA THR A 202 -6.02 -15.04 -8.18
C THR A 202 -5.19 -16.21 -7.70
N ARG A 203 -4.59 -16.10 -6.50
CA ARG A 203 -3.82 -17.20 -5.90
C ARG A 203 -4.67 -18.45 -5.67
N PHE A 204 -5.88 -18.28 -5.13
CA PHE A 204 -6.80 -19.37 -4.84
C PHE A 204 -7.23 -20.12 -6.11
N LEU A 205 -7.64 -19.37 -7.14
CA LEU A 205 -8.08 -19.94 -8.42
C LEU A 205 -6.95 -20.69 -9.12
N ARG A 206 -5.77 -20.06 -9.25
CA ARG A 206 -4.59 -20.70 -9.86
C ARG A 206 -4.16 -21.96 -9.11
N ARG A 207 -4.25 -21.94 -7.77
CA ARG A 207 -3.95 -23.12 -6.97
C ARG A 207 -4.95 -24.26 -7.24
N GLY A 208 -6.22 -23.94 -7.45
CA GLY A 208 -7.24 -24.91 -7.84
C GLY A 208 -6.96 -25.54 -9.21
N GLU A 209 -6.60 -24.73 -10.21
CA GLU A 209 -6.21 -25.20 -11.55
C GLU A 209 -5.05 -26.21 -11.48
N GLN A 210 -3.99 -25.89 -10.72
CA GLN A 210 -2.84 -26.80 -10.51
C GLN A 210 -3.19 -28.15 -9.87
N LEU A 211 -4.28 -28.21 -9.09
CA LEU A 211 -4.72 -29.45 -8.44
C LEU A 211 -5.61 -30.30 -9.36
N LEU A 212 -6.27 -29.67 -10.33
CA LEU A 212 -7.13 -30.34 -11.31
C LEU A 212 -6.37 -30.83 -12.53
N ASP A 213 -5.27 -30.17 -12.88
CA ASP A 213 -4.32 -30.60 -13.90
C ASP A 213 -3.16 -31.36 -13.22
N PRO A 214 -3.31 -32.65 -12.85
CA PRO A 214 -2.17 -33.42 -12.39
C PRO A 214 -1.11 -33.36 -13.49
N PRO A 215 0.20 -33.22 -13.14
CA PRO A 215 1.24 -33.38 -14.14
C PRO A 215 0.95 -34.70 -14.84
N LEU A 216 0.76 -34.67 -16.16
CA LEU A 216 0.68 -35.90 -16.96
C LEU A 216 1.84 -36.75 -16.48
N ALA A 217 1.50 -37.84 -15.78
CA ALA A 217 2.47 -38.79 -15.30
C ALA A 217 3.37 -39.06 -16.48
N GLY A 218 4.67 -38.79 -16.32
CA GLY A 218 5.67 -39.02 -17.35
C GLY A 218 5.53 -40.45 -17.84
N THR A 219 4.80 -40.62 -18.93
CA THR A 219 4.91 -41.75 -19.82
C THR A 219 6.13 -41.50 -20.68
N ALA A 220 7.19 -42.26 -20.37
CA ALA A 220 8.35 -42.67 -21.18
C ALA A 220 9.66 -42.42 -20.45
#